data_AF-Q4V4J4-F1
#
_entry.id   AF-Q4V4J4-F1
#
_cell.length_a   1.000
_cell.length_b   1.000
_cell.length_c   1.000
_cell.angle_alpha   90.00
_cell.angle_beta   90.00
_cell.angle_gamma   90.00
#
_symmetry.space_group_name_H-M   'P 1'
#
loop_
_entity.id
_entity.type
_entity.pdbx_description
1 polymer ?
#
loop_
_entity_poly.entity_id
_entity_poly.type
_entity_poly.pdbx_seq_one_letter_code
_entity_poly.pdbx_strand_id
1 'polypeptide(L)'
;MSVLHFNRGNWEPTVFNTLTPDFCDAMFNPNLFWYKYWFKNFENREEIQEKCLATQGTVLVYNPFVVVPRLNNVLGPTLKGRYKVVFLFEAFNEQDERQPSSVCFEITGDAEKIKN
;
A
#
# COMPACT_ATOMS: atom_id res chain seq x y z
N MET A 1 4.32 -2.05 5.07
CA MET A 1 3.50 -0.80 5.20
C MET A 1 3.28 -0.49 6.66
N SER A 2 3.60 0.75 7.07
CA SER A 2 3.37 1.23 8.43
C SER A 2 2.31 2.32 8.43
N VAL A 3 1.24 2.13 9.19
CA VAL A 3 0.15 3.08 9.38
C VAL A 3 0.27 3.70 10.77
N LEU A 4 0.45 5.00 10.80
CA LEU A 4 0.71 5.78 12.00
C LEU A 4 -0.41 6.79 12.22
N HIS A 5 -0.83 6.96 13.46
CA HIS A 5 -1.80 7.97 13.88
C HIS A 5 -1.08 9.14 14.55
N PHE A 6 -1.45 10.37 14.21
CA PHE A 6 -0.88 11.55 14.84
C PHE A 6 -1.60 11.86 16.15
N ASN A 7 -0.87 11.75 17.26
CA ASN A 7 -1.39 12.02 18.59
C ASN A 7 -0.48 13.00 19.33
N ARG A 8 -1.01 14.18 19.67
CA ARG A 8 -0.34 15.21 20.50
C ARG A 8 1.12 15.51 20.10
N GLY A 9 1.41 15.63 18.80
CA GLY A 9 2.75 15.95 18.30
C GLY A 9 3.60 14.75 17.89
N ASN A 10 3.15 13.52 18.18
CA ASN A 10 3.88 12.29 17.89
C ASN A 10 3.12 11.37 16.93
N TRP A 11 3.87 10.57 16.19
CA TRP A 11 3.34 9.51 15.33
C TRP A 11 3.36 8.18 16.08
N GLU A 12 2.18 7.63 16.34
CA GLU A 12 2.01 6.38 17.10
C GLU A 12 1.63 5.23 16.13
N PRO A 13 2.24 4.04 16.26
CA PRO A 13 1.91 2.90 15.43
C PRO A 13 0.47 2.43 15.67
N THR A 14 -0.16 1.95 14.61
CA THR A 14 -1.53 1.42 14.67
C THR A 14 -1.54 -0.09 14.44
N VAL A 15 -2.70 -0.71 14.68
CA VAL A 15 -2.95 -2.13 14.37
C VAL A 15 -3.01 -2.44 12.87
N PHE A 16 -2.95 -1.42 12.00
CA PHE A 16 -3.03 -1.60 10.54
C PHE A 16 -1.66 -1.76 9.87
N ASN A 17 -0.58 -1.88 10.64
CA ASN A 17 0.74 -2.20 10.11
C ASN A 17 0.71 -3.59 9.44
N THR A 18 1.26 -3.69 8.23
CA THR A 18 1.31 -4.96 7.50
C THR A 18 2.68 -5.18 6.85
N LEU A 19 3.08 -6.44 6.76
CA LEU A 19 4.20 -6.91 5.95
C LEU A 19 3.63 -7.73 4.79
N THR A 20 4.15 -7.52 3.58
CA THR A 20 3.72 -8.23 2.37
C THR A 20 4.98 -8.75 1.67
N PRO A 21 5.40 -10.00 1.96
CA PRO A 21 6.65 -10.55 1.45
C PRO A 21 6.69 -10.65 -0.08
N ASP A 22 5.63 -11.19 -0.70
CA ASP A 22 5.50 -11.22 -2.16
C ASP A 22 4.54 -10.12 -2.60
N PHE A 23 5.10 -8.92 -2.80
CA PHE A 23 4.30 -7.80 -3.24
C PHE A 23 3.82 -7.97 -4.69
N CYS A 24 4.63 -8.61 -5.55
CA CYS A 24 4.31 -8.83 -6.96
C CYS A 24 3.01 -9.63 -7.10
N ASP A 25 2.91 -10.74 -6.38
CA ASP A 25 1.69 -11.57 -6.35
C ASP A 25 0.55 -10.85 -5.62
N ALA A 26 0.84 -10.16 -4.52
CA ALA A 26 -0.17 -9.46 -3.74
C ALA A 26 -0.86 -8.34 -4.55
N MET A 27 -0.16 -7.68 -5.47
CA MET A 27 -0.75 -6.63 -6.31
C MET A 27 -1.91 -7.16 -7.16
N PHE A 28 -1.88 -8.43 -7.56
CA PHE A 28 -2.88 -9.03 -8.46
C PHE A 28 -3.90 -9.90 -7.73
N ASN A 29 -3.77 -10.07 -6.42
CA ASN A 29 -4.70 -10.88 -5.63
C ASN A 29 -6.02 -10.14 -5.38
N PRO A 30 -7.17 -10.61 -5.94
CA PRO A 30 -8.44 -9.91 -5.84
C PRO A 30 -9.03 -9.84 -4.43
N ASN A 31 -8.52 -10.65 -3.50
CA ASN A 31 -8.98 -10.66 -2.12
C ASN A 31 -8.32 -9.56 -1.29
N LEU A 32 -7.15 -9.07 -1.69
CA LEU A 32 -6.40 -8.07 -0.95
C LEU A 32 -6.96 -6.66 -1.17
N PHE A 33 -6.82 -5.83 -0.14
CA PHE A 33 -7.30 -4.44 -0.11
C PHE A 33 -6.78 -3.64 -1.31
N TRP A 34 -5.48 -3.74 -1.60
CA TRP A 34 -4.82 -2.95 -2.63
C TRP A 34 -5.32 -3.22 -4.05
N TYR A 35 -5.61 -4.49 -4.39
CA TYR A 35 -6.19 -4.80 -5.69
C TYR A 35 -7.55 -4.12 -5.88
N LYS A 36 -8.42 -4.21 -4.88
CA LYS A 36 -9.80 -3.70 -4.94
C LYS A 36 -9.88 -2.19 -5.18
N TYR A 37 -8.96 -1.43 -4.59
CA TYR A 37 -8.97 0.03 -4.62
C TYR A 37 -8.00 0.65 -5.62
N TRP A 38 -6.88 -0.02 -5.90
CA TRP A 38 -5.75 0.58 -6.62
C TRP A 38 -5.34 -0.24 -7.85
N PHE A 39 -4.77 -1.42 -7.64
CA PHE A 39 -4.02 -2.14 -8.69
C PHE A 39 -4.89 -2.76 -9.79
N LYS A 40 -6.21 -2.91 -9.59
CA LYS A 40 -7.11 -3.35 -10.67
C LYS A 40 -7.13 -2.41 -11.88
N ASN A 41 -6.67 -1.17 -11.75
CA ASN A 41 -6.78 -0.13 -12.78
C ASN A 41 -5.52 0.02 -13.64
N PHE A 42 -4.54 -0.90 -13.54
CA PHE A 42 -3.38 -0.91 -14.43
C PHE A 42 -3.82 -1.00 -15.90
N GLU A 43 -3.30 -0.11 -16.72
CA GLU A 43 -3.48 -0.13 -18.17
C GLU A 43 -2.54 -1.17 -18.81
N ASN A 44 -1.26 -1.16 -18.43
CA ASN A 44 -0.25 -2.12 -18.89
C ASN A 44 -0.15 -3.36 -17.99
N ARG A 45 -1.30 -3.96 -17.64
CA ARG A 45 -1.38 -5.04 -16.65
C ARG A 45 -0.49 -6.25 -16.98
N GLU A 46 -0.50 -6.71 -18.23
CA GLU A 46 0.27 -7.89 -18.64
C GLU A 46 1.77 -7.69 -18.43
N GLU A 47 2.30 -6.52 -18.79
CA GLU A 47 3.69 -6.15 -18.59
C GLU A 47 4.07 -6.12 -17.10
N ILE A 48 3.23 -5.50 -16.25
CA ILE A 48 3.52 -5.41 -14.81
C ILE A 48 3.42 -6.78 -14.13
N GLN A 49 2.55 -7.66 -14.63
CA GLN A 49 2.42 -9.01 -14.10
C GLN A 49 3.65 -9.88 -14.41
N GLU A 50 4.29 -9.66 -15.56
CA GLU A 50 5.53 -10.34 -15.93
C GLU A 50 6.76 -9.71 -15.25
N LYS A 51 6.90 -8.38 -15.31
CA LYS A 51 8.14 -7.69 -14.89
C LYS A 51 8.16 -7.34 -13.40
N CYS A 52 7.00 -7.12 -12.79
CA CYS A 52 6.85 -6.53 -11.46
C CYS A 52 7.58 -5.17 -11.28
N LEU A 53 7.40 -4.54 -10.11
CA LEU A 53 7.95 -3.23 -9.77
C LEU A 53 9.46 -3.19 -9.61
N ALA A 54 10.08 -4.33 -9.28
CA ALA A 54 11.51 -4.41 -9.01
C ALA A 54 12.37 -4.41 -10.29
N THR A 55 11.77 -4.70 -11.45
CA THR A 55 12.48 -4.69 -12.73
C THR A 55 12.79 -3.27 -13.17
N GLN A 56 14.08 -2.97 -13.36
CA GLN A 56 14.56 -1.66 -13.81
C GLN A 56 13.91 -1.25 -15.13
N GLY A 57 13.45 0.01 -15.21
CA GLY A 57 12.81 0.57 -16.40
C GLY A 57 11.31 0.27 -16.52
N THR A 58 10.73 -0.48 -15.58
CA THR A 58 9.28 -0.72 -15.56
C THR A 58 8.52 0.57 -15.23
N VAL A 59 7.52 0.91 -16.06
CA VAL A 59 6.66 2.07 -15.88
C VAL A 59 5.26 1.61 -15.52
N LEU A 60 4.72 2.10 -14.40
CA LEU A 60 3.34 1.83 -14.00
C LEU A 60 2.38 2.78 -14.71
N VAL A 61 1.50 2.26 -15.55
CA VAL A 61 0.48 3.04 -16.27
C VAL A 61 -0.90 2.68 -15.72
N TYR A 62 -1.69 3.69 -15.39
CA TYR A 62 -3.04 3.53 -14.84
C TYR A 62 -4.08 4.19 -15.74
N ASN A 63 -5.19 3.50 -15.95
CA ASN A 63 -6.41 4.14 -16.44
C ASN A 63 -6.91 5.14 -15.38
N PRO A 64 -7.44 6.32 -15.76
CA PRO A 64 -7.95 7.29 -14.78
C PRO A 64 -9.00 6.67 -13.84
N PHE A 65 -8.81 6.85 -12.53
CA PHE A 65 -9.71 6.32 -11.51
C PHE A 65 -9.65 7.14 -10.22
N VAL A 66 -10.68 6.99 -9.38
CA VAL A 66 -10.73 7.62 -8.05
C VAL A 66 -10.48 6.56 -6.98
N VAL A 67 -9.44 6.75 -6.17
CA VAL A 67 -9.16 5.92 -5.01
C VAL A 67 -10.04 6.40 -3.85
N VAL A 68 -11.00 5.57 -3.43
CA VAL A 68 -11.84 5.81 -2.23
C VAL A 68 -11.55 4.72 -1.21
N PRO A 69 -10.49 4.85 -0.40
CA PRO A 69 -10.09 3.80 0.52
C PRO A 69 -11.09 3.71 1.67
N ARG A 70 -11.81 2.59 1.76
CA ARG A 70 -12.76 2.32 2.86
C ARG A 70 -12.35 1.07 3.61
N LEU A 71 -12.25 1.20 4.93
CA LEU A 71 -12.03 0.08 5.84
C LEU A 71 -13.37 -0.30 6.47
N ASN A 72 -13.77 -1.55 6.28
CA ASN A 72 -14.97 -2.13 6.88
C ASN A 72 -14.58 -3.02 8.06
N ASN A 73 -15.50 -3.24 8.99
CA ASN A 73 -15.33 -4.15 10.12
C ASN A 73 -14.07 -3.87 10.96
N VAL A 74 -13.73 -2.59 11.13
CA VAL A 74 -12.58 -2.18 11.94
C VAL A 74 -12.85 -2.53 13.40
N LEU A 75 -12.05 -3.47 13.93
CA LEU A 75 -12.04 -3.79 15.35
C LEU A 75 -11.22 -2.75 16.12
N GLY A 76 -11.80 -2.16 17.15
CA GLY A 76 -11.14 -1.19 18.02
C GLY A 76 -11.72 0.23 17.95
N PRO A 77 -10.95 1.24 18.40
CA PRO A 77 -11.39 2.63 18.40
C PRO A 77 -11.73 3.12 16.99
N THR A 78 -12.71 4.03 16.92
CA THR A 78 -13.09 4.65 15.65
C THR A 78 -11.92 5.46 15.11
N LEU A 79 -11.59 5.25 13.82
CA LEU A 79 -10.57 6.03 13.13
C LEU A 79 -11.01 7.48 13.00
N LYS A 80 -10.19 8.38 13.53
CA LYS A 80 -10.46 9.81 13.50
C LYS A 80 -9.16 10.59 13.54
N GLY A 81 -9.04 11.60 12.68
CA GLY A 81 -7.93 12.54 12.69
C GLY A 81 -6.85 12.16 11.68
N ARG A 82 -5.63 12.68 11.90
CA ARG A 82 -4.56 12.60 10.91
C ARG A 82 -3.79 11.28 11.02
N TYR A 83 -3.66 10.62 9.89
CA TYR A 83 -2.86 9.42 9.71
C TYR A 83 -1.79 9.65 8.65
N LYS A 84 -0.74 8.86 8.73
CA LYS A 84 0.18 8.67 7.63
C LYS A 84 0.43 7.20 7.37
N VAL A 85 0.71 6.89 6.12
CA VAL A 85 1.05 5.56 5.64
C VAL A 85 2.43 5.64 5.03
N VAL A 86 3.37 4.87 5.57
CA VAL A 86 4.72 4.73 5.04
C VAL A 86 4.79 3.41 4.28
N PHE A 87 5.10 3.51 2.99
CA PHE A 87 5.40 2.37 2.14
C PHE A 87 6.92 2.24 2.03
N LEU A 88 7.40 1.03 2.29
CA LEU A 88 8.78 0.63 2.09
C LEU A 88 8.76 -0.63 1.23
N PHE A 89 9.29 -0.51 0.02
CA PHE A 89 9.49 -1.61 -0.91
C PHE A 89 10.96 -2.00 -0.89
N GLU A 90 11.20 -3.27 -0.62
CA GLU A 90 12.52 -3.87 -0.56
C GLU A 90 12.59 -4.93 -1.64
N ALA A 91 13.64 -4.88 -2.45
CA ALA A 91 13.88 -5.89 -3.47
C ALA A 91 14.79 -6.98 -2.91
N PHE A 92 14.55 -8.22 -3.31
CA PHE A 92 15.34 -9.39 -2.96
C PHE A 92 15.76 -10.10 -4.26
N ASN A 93 16.97 -10.66 -4.32
CA ASN A 93 17.39 -11.47 -5.47
C ASN A 93 16.92 -12.92 -5.32
N GLU A 94 17.27 -13.76 -6.29
CA GLU A 94 16.94 -15.20 -6.29
C GLU A 94 17.54 -15.98 -5.11
N GLN A 95 18.53 -15.41 -4.42
CA GLN A 95 19.17 -15.97 -3.23
C GLN A 95 18.56 -15.43 -1.92
N ASP A 96 17.43 -14.71 -2.01
CA ASP A 96 16.74 -14.05 -0.89
C ASP A 96 17.61 -12.99 -0.18
N GLU A 97 18.57 -12.41 -0.91
CA GLU A 97 19.42 -11.33 -0.41
C GLU A 97 18.80 -9.97 -0.73
N ARG A 98 18.58 -9.19 0.32
CA ARG A 98 18.06 -7.82 0.23
C ARG A 98 19.00 -6.95 -0.60
N GLN A 99 18.45 -6.33 -1.63
CA GLN A 99 19.14 -5.38 -2.49
C GLN A 99 19.40 -4.05 -1.76
N PRO A 100 20.48 -3.33 -2.11
CA PRO A 100 20.85 -2.08 -1.43
C PRO A 100 19.86 -0.94 -1.69
N SER A 101 19.13 -0.98 -2.81
CA SER A 101 18.10 -0.01 -3.15
C SER A 101 16.74 -0.41 -2.59
N SER A 102 16.03 0.58 -2.04
CA SER A 102 14.64 0.45 -1.63
C SER A 102 13.86 1.68 -2.08
N VAL A 103 12.56 1.51 -2.28
CA VAL A 103 11.66 2.63 -2.56
C VAL A 103 10.88 2.92 -1.29
N CYS A 104 10.95 4.18 -0.83
CA CYS A 104 10.21 4.63 0.35
C CYS A 104 9.40 5.88 -0.02
N PHE A 105 8.11 5.86 0.29
CA PHE A 105 7.28 7.04 0.19
C PHE A 105 6.19 7.05 1.26
N GLU A 106 5.67 8.25 1.50
CA GLU A 106 4.69 8.51 2.53
C GLU A 106 3.44 9.16 1.93
N ILE A 107 2.28 8.74 2.42
CA ILE A 107 1.00 9.40 2.15
C ILE A 107 0.43 9.85 3.48
N THR A 108 0.06 11.13 3.60
CA THR A 108 -0.61 11.68 4.78
C THR A 108 -2.06 12.03 4.42
N GLY A 109 -2.98 11.81 5.35
CA GLY A 109 -4.39 12.18 5.19
C GLY A 109 -5.18 12.12 6.49
N ASP A 110 -6.42 12.58 6.45
CA ASP A 110 -7.34 12.50 7.58
C ASP A 110 -8.33 11.34 7.38
N ALA A 111 -8.51 10.53 8.43
CA ALA A 111 -9.51 9.48 8.46
C ALA A 111 -10.69 9.93 9.31
N GLU A 112 -11.90 9.57 8.87
CA GLU A 112 -13.12 9.78 9.63
C GLU A 112 -14.08 8.61 9.47
N LYS A 113 -14.93 8.43 10.49
CA LYS A 113 -16.04 7.49 10.40
C LYS A 113 -17.15 8.10 9.57
N ILE A 114 -17.41 7.47 8.44
CA ILE A 114 -18.59 7.77 7.62
C ILE A 114 -19.81 7.19 8.35
N LYS A 115 -20.82 8.05 8.61
CA LYS A 115 -22.15 7.57 9.02
C LYS A 115 -22.87 7.10 7.76
N ASN A 116 -23.35 5.86 7.78
CA ASN A 116 -24.33 5.40 6.80
C ASN A 116 -25.68 6.08 7.04
#